data_AF-A0A183E7T5-F1
#
_entry.id   AF-A0A183E7T5-F1
#
_cell.length_a   1.000
_cell.length_b   1.000
_cell.length_c   1.000
_cell.angle_alpha   90.00
_cell.angle_beta   90.00
_cell.angle_gamma   90.00
#
_symmetry.space_group_name_H-M   'P 1'
#
loop_
_entity.id
_entity.type
_entity.pdbx_description
1 polymer ?
#
loop_
_entity_poly.entity_id
_entity_poly.type
_entity_poly.pdbx_seq_one_letter_code
_entity_poly.pdbx_strand_id
1 'polypeptide(L)'
;MIERPSLFYAFATANEVYVRLAEIFIMGPEIFNDDCVTQCMNRILHEYLLPRACKGQLCLTLKSAVAGLDAFEPFYGDLLQHFEEFSLSNDNFALFVLLGAYANEKLFDGLLLKCAIWDPCRNIVRQMTTKKCHGFLERTDIRDTLKEKHFSQYSQLLAMYAAAIKNNRILRDRNPLAFEIASRELGHFIRDHEAGRNHENTVSCLFSMLKS
;
A
#
# COMPACT_ATOMS: atom_id res chain seq x y z
N MET A 1 38.17 -4.80 1.27
CA MET A 1 37.87 -5.76 0.18
C MET A 1 36.44 -5.48 -0.25
N ILE A 2 36.21 -4.94 -1.46
CA ILE A 2 34.84 -4.66 -1.94
C ILE A 2 34.33 -5.97 -2.54
N GLU A 3 33.42 -6.63 -1.82
CA GLU A 3 32.77 -7.85 -2.28
C GLU A 3 32.02 -7.55 -3.58
N ARG A 4 32.27 -8.36 -4.63
CA ARG A 4 31.54 -8.22 -5.89
C ARG A 4 30.07 -8.59 -5.64
N PRO A 5 29.10 -7.80 -6.12
CA PRO A 5 27.70 -8.18 -6.05
C PRO A 5 27.52 -9.56 -6.70
N SER A 6 26.78 -10.45 -6.05
CA SER A 6 26.43 -11.74 -6.65
C SER A 6 25.65 -11.52 -7.95
N LEU A 7 25.70 -12.51 -8.85
CA LEU A 7 24.93 -12.46 -10.11
C LEU A 7 23.43 -12.24 -9.86
N PHE A 8 22.92 -12.69 -8.72
CA PHE A 8 21.55 -12.40 -8.31
C PHE A 8 21.23 -10.91 -8.32
N TYR A 9 22.09 -10.07 -7.73
CA TYR A 9 21.89 -8.62 -7.72
C TYR A 9 22.07 -7.96 -9.10
N ALA A 10 22.66 -8.66 -10.07
CA ALA A 10 22.81 -8.18 -11.44
C ALA A 10 21.58 -8.47 -12.30
N PHE A 11 20.77 -9.49 -11.95
CA PHE A 11 19.64 -9.94 -12.78
C PHE A 11 18.27 -9.78 -12.12
N ALA A 12 18.18 -9.84 -10.79
CA ALA A 12 16.90 -9.76 -10.09
C ALA A 12 16.53 -8.31 -9.76
N THR A 13 15.44 -7.82 -10.34
CA THR A 13 14.88 -6.50 -10.00
C THR A 13 13.98 -6.58 -8.77
N ALA A 14 13.79 -5.45 -8.07
CA ALA A 14 12.84 -5.40 -6.94
C ALA A 14 11.41 -5.72 -7.38
N ASN A 15 11.03 -5.30 -8.59
CA ASN A 15 9.73 -5.58 -9.19
C ASN A 15 9.51 -7.08 -9.40
N GLU A 16 10.51 -7.78 -9.96
CA GLU A 16 10.41 -9.23 -10.17
C GLU A 16 10.33 -9.98 -8.86
N VAL A 17 11.18 -9.62 -7.88
CA VAL A 17 11.16 -10.25 -6.56
C VAL A 17 9.83 -9.98 -5.85
N TYR A 18 9.24 -8.79 -6.01
CA TYR A 18 7.90 -8.51 -5.51
C TYR A 18 6.89 -9.49 -6.12
N VAL A 19 6.81 -9.60 -7.45
CA VAL A 19 5.84 -10.51 -8.08
C VAL A 19 6.04 -11.97 -7.67
N ARG A 20 7.29 -12.44 -7.62
CA ARG A 20 7.60 -13.83 -7.20
C ARG A 20 7.25 -14.11 -5.74
N LEU A 21 7.42 -13.14 -4.84
CA LEU A 21 6.95 -13.29 -3.46
C LEU A 21 5.43 -13.24 -3.36
N ALA A 22 4.76 -12.44 -4.19
CA ALA A 22 3.30 -12.39 -4.23
C ALA A 22 2.68 -13.73 -4.66
N GLU A 23 3.34 -14.47 -5.56
CA GLU A 23 2.92 -15.83 -5.95
C GLU A 23 2.80 -16.77 -4.74
N ILE A 24 3.67 -16.64 -3.73
CA ILE A 24 3.60 -17.46 -2.49
C ILE A 24 2.29 -17.21 -1.74
N PHE A 25 1.84 -15.95 -1.67
CA PHE A 25 0.55 -15.62 -1.04
C PHE A 25 -0.64 -16.13 -1.87
N ILE A 26 -0.54 -16.05 -3.20
CA ILE A 26 -1.58 -16.51 -4.14
C ILE A 26 -1.69 -18.04 -4.14
N MET A 27 -0.60 -18.78 -3.94
CA MET A 27 -0.66 -20.25 -3.80
C MET A 27 -1.50 -20.72 -2.60
N GLY A 28 -1.73 -19.83 -1.62
CA GLY A 28 -2.65 -20.08 -0.52
C GLY A 28 -1.98 -20.42 0.81
N PRO A 29 -2.79 -20.55 1.88
CA PRO A 29 -2.31 -20.62 3.27
C PRO A 29 -1.49 -21.88 3.58
N GLU A 30 -1.66 -22.95 2.81
CA GLU A 30 -0.87 -24.17 2.92
C GLU A 30 0.62 -23.92 2.63
N ILE A 31 0.91 -22.94 1.79
CA ILE A 31 2.27 -22.58 1.39
C ILE A 31 2.80 -21.45 2.26
N PHE A 32 2.10 -20.32 2.36
CA PHE A 32 2.64 -19.15 3.06
C PHE A 32 2.61 -19.25 4.60
N ASN A 33 1.93 -20.25 5.17
CA ASN A 33 2.02 -20.57 6.60
C ASN A 33 2.98 -21.73 6.90
N ASP A 34 3.61 -22.34 5.90
CA ASP A 34 4.70 -23.28 6.15
C ASP A 34 5.87 -22.55 6.83
N ASP A 35 6.45 -23.15 7.87
CA ASP A 35 7.49 -22.50 8.68
C ASP A 35 8.74 -22.15 7.86
N CYS A 36 9.16 -23.05 6.96
CA CYS A 36 10.35 -22.86 6.15
C CYS A 36 10.11 -21.74 5.12
N VAL A 37 8.95 -21.79 4.45
CA VAL A 37 8.54 -20.75 3.50
C VAL A 37 8.41 -19.40 4.20
N THR A 38 7.75 -19.35 5.35
CA THR A 38 7.55 -18.13 6.15
C THR A 38 8.88 -17.51 6.56
N GLN A 39 9.84 -18.32 7.03
CA GLN A 39 11.18 -17.84 7.38
C GLN A 39 11.91 -17.27 6.17
N CYS A 40 11.88 -17.98 5.03
CA CYS A 40 12.50 -17.50 3.79
C CYS A 40 11.87 -16.18 3.32
N MET A 41 10.54 -16.15 3.25
CA MET A 41 9.76 -14.98 2.86
C MET A 41 10.05 -13.79 3.77
N ASN A 42 10.10 -13.99 5.09
CA ASN A 42 10.46 -12.94 6.06
C ASN A 42 11.82 -12.31 5.72
N ARG A 43 12.84 -13.14 5.48
CA ARG A 43 14.19 -12.64 5.17
C ARG A 43 14.21 -11.89 3.85
N ILE A 44 13.58 -12.42 2.80
CA ILE A 44 13.56 -11.73 1.50
C ILE A 44 12.76 -10.42 1.61
N LEU A 45 11.61 -10.42 2.29
CA LEU A 45 10.79 -9.23 2.48
C LEU A 45 11.55 -8.14 3.25
N HIS A 46 12.11 -8.47 4.41
CA HIS A 46 12.71 -7.49 5.32
C HIS A 46 14.17 -7.13 4.99
N GLU A 47 14.99 -8.09 4.54
CA GLU A 47 16.42 -7.85 4.26
C GLU A 47 16.68 -7.42 2.82
N TYR A 48 15.82 -7.82 1.85
CA TYR A 48 16.01 -7.51 0.44
C TYR A 48 15.03 -6.49 -0.12
N LEU A 49 13.72 -6.78 -0.04
CA LEU A 49 12.70 -6.05 -0.80
C LEU A 49 12.38 -4.69 -0.15
N LEU A 50 12.12 -4.69 1.16
CA LEU A 50 11.80 -3.49 1.93
C LEU A 50 12.91 -2.41 1.82
N PRO A 51 14.21 -2.71 2.01
CA PRO A 51 15.26 -1.69 1.87
C PRO A 51 15.38 -1.13 0.45
N ARG A 52 15.06 -1.93 -0.58
CA ARG A 52 15.08 -1.50 -1.98
C ARG A 52 13.89 -0.61 -2.32
N ALA A 53 12.71 -0.98 -1.85
CA ALA A 53 11.52 -0.15 -1.98
C ALA A 53 11.72 1.22 -1.30
N CYS A 54 12.31 1.25 -0.11
CA CYS A 54 12.68 2.50 0.57
C CYS A 54 13.71 3.35 -0.19
N LYS A 55 14.50 2.76 -1.10
CA LYS A 55 15.44 3.44 -1.99
C LYS A 55 14.81 3.83 -3.34
N GLY A 56 13.48 3.73 -3.49
CA GLY A 56 12.77 4.07 -4.73
C GLY A 56 12.99 3.06 -5.86
N GLN A 57 13.40 1.83 -5.56
CA GLN A 57 13.69 0.81 -6.58
C GLN A 57 12.50 -0.09 -6.91
N LEU A 58 11.39 0.04 -6.15
CA LEU A 58 10.13 -0.64 -6.44
C LEU A 58 9.28 0.26 -7.34
N CYS A 59 9.11 -0.13 -8.59
CA CYS A 59 8.48 0.65 -9.67
C CYS A 59 7.39 -0.17 -10.36
N LEU A 60 6.33 -0.52 -9.65
CA LEU A 60 5.23 -1.33 -10.19
C LEU A 60 4.36 -0.45 -11.08
N THR A 61 4.23 -0.81 -12.35
CA THR A 61 3.34 -0.12 -13.31
C THR A 61 2.20 -1.08 -13.67
N LEU A 62 0.96 -0.64 -13.52
CA LEU A 62 -0.23 -1.49 -13.61
C LEU A 62 -0.40 -2.15 -14.98
N LYS A 63 -0.03 -1.43 -16.05
CA LYS A 63 -0.25 -1.81 -17.45
C LYS A 63 0.98 -2.39 -18.15
N SER A 64 2.12 -2.48 -17.47
CA SER A 64 3.35 -2.99 -18.08
C SER A 64 3.60 -4.44 -17.68
N ALA A 65 4.31 -5.16 -18.56
CA ALA A 65 4.78 -6.48 -18.24
C ALA A 65 5.80 -6.47 -17.10
N VAL A 66 5.71 -7.45 -16.20
CA VAL A 66 6.63 -7.63 -15.07
C VAL A 66 6.69 -9.09 -14.67
N ALA A 67 7.90 -9.65 -14.53
CA ALA A 67 8.13 -11.05 -14.14
C ALA A 67 7.37 -12.11 -14.98
N GLY A 68 7.08 -11.82 -16.24
CA GLY A 68 6.31 -12.69 -17.13
C GLY A 68 4.79 -12.51 -17.07
N LEU A 69 4.28 -11.58 -16.25
CA LEU A 69 2.90 -11.10 -16.34
C LEU A 69 2.78 -10.10 -17.48
N ASP A 70 1.71 -10.16 -18.27
CA ASP A 70 1.42 -9.17 -19.32
C ASP A 70 0.99 -7.82 -18.73
N ALA A 71 0.26 -7.85 -17.60
CA ALA A 71 -0.15 -6.68 -16.84
C ALA A 71 -0.14 -7.00 -15.34
N PHE A 72 0.29 -6.04 -14.53
CA PHE A 72 0.34 -6.19 -13.07
C PHE A 72 -1.02 -6.00 -12.40
N GLU A 73 -1.92 -5.21 -12.99
CA GLU A 73 -3.22 -4.88 -12.39
C GLU A 73 -4.10 -6.09 -12.05
N PRO A 74 -4.34 -7.06 -12.97
CA PRO A 74 -5.15 -8.24 -12.64
C PRO A 74 -4.52 -9.08 -11.52
N PHE A 75 -3.20 -9.26 -11.60
CA PHE A 75 -2.42 -10.00 -10.61
C PHE A 75 -2.53 -9.38 -9.21
N TYR A 76 -2.48 -8.04 -9.12
CA TYR A 76 -2.66 -7.36 -7.85
C TYR A 76 -4.11 -7.50 -7.33
N GLY A 77 -5.10 -7.50 -8.22
CA GLY A 77 -6.49 -7.79 -7.87
C GLY A 77 -6.65 -9.18 -7.23
N ASP A 78 -5.99 -10.19 -7.80
CA ASP A 78 -5.97 -11.56 -7.26
C ASP A 78 -5.25 -11.63 -5.91
N LEU A 79 -4.12 -10.93 -5.76
CA LEU A 79 -3.40 -10.83 -4.49
C LEU A 79 -4.28 -10.25 -3.38
N LEU A 80 -5.03 -9.18 -3.68
CA LEU A 80 -5.97 -8.59 -2.72
C LEU A 80 -7.11 -9.57 -2.39
N GLN A 81 -7.64 -10.30 -3.37
CA GLN A 81 -8.65 -11.32 -3.12
C GLN A 81 -8.14 -12.40 -2.14
N HIS A 82 -6.93 -12.92 -2.36
CA HIS A 82 -6.31 -13.91 -1.47
C HIS A 82 -6.03 -13.33 -0.08
N PHE A 83 -5.73 -12.04 0.03
CA PHE A 83 -5.63 -11.38 1.33
C PHE A 83 -6.97 -11.43 2.07
N GLU A 84 -8.08 -11.11 1.40
CA GLU A 84 -9.42 -11.12 2.02
C GLU A 84 -9.85 -12.51 2.49
N GLU A 85 -9.48 -13.54 1.73
CA GLU A 85 -9.87 -14.93 1.99
C GLU A 85 -8.98 -15.60 3.03
N PHE A 86 -7.67 -15.37 2.96
CA PHE A 86 -6.69 -16.23 3.66
C PHE A 86 -5.71 -15.48 4.56
N SER A 87 -5.70 -14.14 4.59
CA SER A 87 -4.69 -13.41 5.36
C SER A 87 -4.68 -13.76 6.84
N LEU A 88 -5.84 -14.05 7.45
CA LEU A 88 -5.97 -14.42 8.87
C LEU A 88 -5.15 -13.50 9.81
N SER A 89 -5.12 -12.19 9.56
CA SER A 89 -4.31 -11.22 10.30
C SER A 89 -2.78 -11.41 10.19
N ASN A 90 -2.29 -11.99 9.10
CA ASN A 90 -0.86 -12.17 8.83
C ASN A 90 -0.16 -10.82 8.59
N ASP A 91 0.74 -10.46 9.51
CA ASP A 91 1.54 -9.24 9.46
C ASP A 91 2.35 -9.08 8.17
N ASN A 92 2.95 -10.17 7.68
CA ASN A 92 3.79 -10.14 6.49
C ASN A 92 2.97 -9.91 5.24
N PHE A 93 1.79 -10.53 5.16
CA PHE A 93 0.89 -10.30 4.03
C PHE A 93 0.38 -8.85 4.04
N ALA A 94 0.02 -8.32 5.22
CA ALA A 94 -0.39 -6.92 5.34
C ALA A 94 0.73 -5.96 4.95
N LEU A 95 1.96 -6.19 5.45
CA LEU A 95 3.15 -5.44 5.08
C LEU A 95 3.38 -5.50 3.57
N PHE A 96 3.28 -6.68 2.98
CA PHE A 96 3.55 -6.90 1.56
C PHE A 96 2.59 -6.11 0.67
N VAL A 97 1.28 -6.16 0.96
CA VAL A 97 0.25 -5.36 0.27
C VAL A 97 0.53 -3.85 0.43
N LEU A 98 0.84 -3.39 1.64
CA LEU A 98 1.16 -1.99 1.89
C LEU A 98 2.45 -1.54 1.18
N LEU A 99 3.44 -2.41 1.08
CA LEU A 99 4.72 -2.11 0.43
C LEU A 99 4.50 -1.78 -1.05
N GLY A 100 3.70 -2.58 -1.76
CA GLY A 100 3.38 -2.37 -3.16
C GLY A 100 2.64 -1.05 -3.43
N ALA A 101 1.81 -0.58 -2.50
CA ALA A 101 1.03 0.64 -2.69
C ALA A 101 1.74 1.91 -2.18
N TYR A 102 2.42 1.84 -1.04
CA TYR A 102 2.98 3.02 -0.36
C TYR A 102 4.47 3.24 -0.63
N ALA A 103 5.24 2.20 -0.98
CA ALA A 103 6.65 2.33 -1.32
C ALA A 103 6.92 2.29 -2.84
N ASN A 104 5.88 2.29 -3.67
CA ASN A 104 6.01 2.33 -5.11
C ASN A 104 6.44 3.72 -5.59
N GLU A 105 7.53 3.76 -6.35
CA GLU A 105 8.11 4.98 -6.91
C GLU A 105 7.25 5.54 -8.05
N LYS A 106 6.45 4.70 -8.71
CA LYS A 106 5.44 5.15 -9.69
C LYS A 106 4.25 5.74 -8.96
N LEU A 107 4.29 7.04 -8.72
CA LEU A 107 3.33 7.75 -7.86
C LEU A 107 1.86 7.52 -8.24
N PHE A 108 1.53 7.59 -9.54
CA PHE A 108 0.16 7.40 -10.00
C PHE A 108 -0.32 5.96 -9.82
N ASP A 109 0.48 4.98 -10.24
CA ASP A 109 0.17 3.56 -10.04
C ASP A 109 0.07 3.23 -8.53
N GLY A 110 1.01 3.73 -7.72
CA GLY A 110 0.95 3.61 -6.25
C GLY A 110 -0.33 4.20 -5.67
N LEU A 111 -0.78 5.36 -6.15
CA LEU A 111 -2.06 5.96 -5.75
C LEU A 111 -3.25 5.07 -6.10
N LEU A 112 -3.27 4.48 -7.29
CA LEU A 112 -4.33 3.54 -7.69
C LEU A 112 -4.31 2.26 -6.85
N LEU A 113 -3.13 1.72 -6.53
CA LEU A 113 -2.98 0.58 -5.63
C LEU A 113 -3.48 0.90 -4.20
N LYS A 114 -3.26 2.13 -3.72
CA LYS A 114 -3.85 2.62 -2.45
C LYS A 114 -5.37 2.65 -2.56
N CYS A 115 -5.95 3.19 -3.63
CA CYS A 115 -7.39 3.17 -3.82
C CYS A 115 -7.95 1.74 -3.81
N ALA A 116 -7.27 0.77 -4.44
CA ALA A 116 -7.70 -0.62 -4.43
C ALA A 116 -7.68 -1.25 -3.02
N ILE A 117 -6.70 -0.92 -2.18
CA ILE A 117 -6.65 -1.35 -0.76
C ILE A 117 -7.82 -0.75 0.04
N TRP A 118 -8.13 0.52 -0.22
CA TRP A 118 -9.08 1.31 0.58
C TRP A 118 -10.53 1.27 0.05
N ASP A 119 -10.75 0.55 -1.06
CA ASP A 119 -12.05 0.42 -1.70
C ASP A 119 -13.14 -0.06 -0.72
N PRO A 120 -14.27 0.66 -0.57
CA PRO A 120 -15.36 0.30 0.34
C PRO A 120 -15.91 -1.11 0.11
N CYS A 121 -15.83 -1.63 -1.12
CA CYS A 121 -16.31 -2.96 -1.50
C CYS A 121 -15.39 -4.10 -1.05
N ARG A 122 -14.16 -3.81 -0.62
CA ARG A 122 -13.17 -4.81 -0.16
C ARG A 122 -12.90 -4.72 1.33
N ASN A 123 -12.72 -5.83 2.02
CA ASN A 123 -12.45 -5.90 3.47
C ASN A 123 -10.98 -5.79 3.87
N ILE A 124 -10.07 -5.48 2.93
CA ILE A 124 -8.61 -5.42 3.16
C ILE A 124 -8.23 -4.65 4.42
N VAL A 125 -8.54 -3.35 4.48
CA VAL A 125 -8.14 -2.48 5.60
C VAL A 125 -8.79 -2.86 6.94
N ARG A 126 -9.96 -3.51 6.89
CA ARG A 126 -10.65 -4.00 8.09
C ARG A 126 -9.97 -5.24 8.67
N GLN A 127 -9.34 -6.06 7.83
CA GLN A 127 -8.62 -7.26 8.24
C GLN A 127 -7.16 -6.96 8.64
N MET A 128 -6.63 -5.78 8.32
CA MET A 128 -5.30 -5.35 8.74
C MET A 128 -5.27 -5.00 10.24
N THR A 129 -4.78 -5.94 11.05
CA THR A 129 -4.66 -5.80 12.52
C THR A 129 -3.24 -5.42 12.97
N THR A 130 -2.30 -5.33 12.04
CA THR A 130 -0.90 -5.04 12.33
C THR A 130 -0.72 -3.67 13.01
N LYS A 131 0.27 -3.59 13.90
CA LYS A 131 0.68 -2.35 14.59
C LYS A 131 2.00 -1.79 14.06
N LYS A 132 2.68 -2.53 13.19
CA LYS A 132 4.03 -2.21 12.75
C LYS A 132 3.99 -1.08 11.73
N CYS A 133 4.37 0.11 12.16
CA CYS A 133 4.62 1.22 11.23
C CYS A 133 6.02 1.06 10.63
N HIS A 134 6.12 1.23 9.32
CA HIS A 134 7.38 1.19 8.58
C HIS A 134 7.64 2.56 7.98
N GLY A 135 8.91 3.01 7.98
CA GLY A 135 9.28 4.37 7.56
C GLY A 135 8.84 4.76 6.15
N PHE A 136 8.60 3.82 5.23
CA PHE A 136 8.09 4.12 3.89
C PHE A 136 6.65 4.68 3.90
N LEU A 137 5.88 4.43 4.97
CA LEU A 137 4.53 4.98 5.14
C LEU A 137 4.55 6.48 5.49
N GLU A 138 5.72 7.03 5.82
CA GLU A 138 5.89 8.40 6.28
C GLU A 138 6.35 9.37 5.19
N ARG A 139 6.46 8.91 3.93
CA ARG A 139 6.93 9.69 2.77
C ARG A 139 5.98 10.86 2.47
N THR A 140 6.31 12.04 3.02
CA THR A 140 5.54 13.28 2.87
C THR A 140 5.89 14.05 1.59
N ASP A 141 7.09 13.82 1.04
CA ASP A 141 7.64 14.40 -0.20
C ASP A 141 6.75 14.17 -1.42
N ILE A 142 6.01 13.06 -1.42
CA ILE A 142 5.16 12.64 -2.53
C ILE A 142 3.82 13.41 -2.58
N ARG A 143 3.36 13.93 -1.43
CA ARG A 143 1.99 14.43 -1.26
C ARG A 143 1.68 15.61 -2.18
N ASP A 144 2.58 16.57 -2.25
CA ASP A 144 2.35 17.80 -3.01
C ASP A 144 2.31 17.51 -4.52
N THR A 145 3.17 16.60 -4.98
CA THR A 145 3.14 16.13 -6.38
C THR A 145 1.80 15.46 -6.71
N LEU A 146 1.25 14.64 -5.80
CA LEU A 146 -0.06 14.01 -6.01
C LEU A 146 -1.21 15.02 -6.06
N LYS A 147 -1.19 16.04 -5.19
CA LYS A 147 -2.19 17.11 -5.21
C LYS A 147 -2.14 17.91 -6.51
N GLU A 148 -0.96 18.21 -7.02
CA GLU A 148 -0.80 19.00 -8.24
C GLU A 148 -1.20 18.22 -9.50
N LYS A 149 -0.74 16.96 -9.62
CA LYS A 149 -0.84 16.20 -10.88
C LYS A 149 -2.01 15.23 -10.93
N HIS A 150 -2.47 14.74 -9.78
CA HIS A 150 -3.43 13.64 -9.67
C HIS A 150 -4.51 13.91 -8.61
N PHE A 151 -4.95 15.17 -8.51
CA PHE A 151 -5.90 15.62 -7.48
C PHE A 151 -7.17 14.78 -7.41
N SER A 152 -7.75 14.41 -8.56
CA SER A 152 -9.00 13.62 -8.61
C SER A 152 -8.86 12.30 -7.86
N GLN A 153 -7.87 11.48 -8.23
CA GLN A 153 -7.61 10.19 -7.58
C GLN A 153 -7.15 10.36 -6.13
N TYR A 154 -6.38 11.42 -5.83
CA TYR A 154 -5.96 11.70 -4.46
C TYR A 154 -7.16 12.08 -3.57
N SER A 155 -8.08 12.89 -4.07
CA SER A 155 -9.32 13.25 -3.38
C SER A 155 -10.23 12.05 -3.16
N GLN A 156 -10.30 11.12 -4.12
CA GLN A 156 -11.01 9.85 -3.97
C GLN A 156 -10.42 9.01 -2.82
N LEU A 157 -9.09 8.90 -2.74
CA LEU A 157 -8.42 8.20 -1.65
C LEU A 157 -8.73 8.84 -0.29
N LEU A 158 -8.71 10.18 -0.20
CA LEU A 158 -9.07 10.89 1.02
C LEU A 158 -10.53 10.64 1.42
N ALA A 159 -11.46 10.63 0.45
CA ALA A 159 -12.85 10.29 0.70
C ALA A 159 -12.99 8.85 1.23
N MET A 160 -12.24 7.89 0.69
CA MET A 160 -12.20 6.51 1.19
C MET A 160 -11.66 6.44 2.63
N TYR A 161 -10.59 7.17 2.96
CA TYR A 161 -10.07 7.27 4.32
C TYR A 161 -11.13 7.81 5.29
N ALA A 162 -11.77 8.92 4.93
CA ALA A 162 -12.80 9.55 5.75
C ALA A 162 -14.01 8.62 5.94
N ALA A 163 -14.47 7.97 4.88
CA ALA A 163 -15.57 7.01 4.94
C ALA A 163 -15.23 5.79 5.80
N ALA A 164 -14.01 5.26 5.70
CA ALA A 164 -13.57 4.11 6.49
C ALA A 164 -13.57 4.41 8.01
N ILE A 165 -13.15 5.62 8.40
CA ILE A 165 -13.21 6.08 9.80
C ILE A 165 -14.66 6.36 10.22
N LYS A 166 -15.39 7.18 9.45
CA LYS A 166 -16.77 7.59 9.75
C LYS A 166 -17.72 6.39 9.92
N ASN A 167 -17.55 5.37 9.08
CA ASN A 167 -18.40 4.17 9.09
C ASN A 167 -17.87 3.07 10.04
N ASN A 168 -16.91 3.39 10.92
CA ASN A 168 -16.30 2.43 11.87
C ASN A 168 -15.74 1.17 11.19
N ARG A 169 -15.34 1.28 9.92
CA ARG A 169 -14.79 0.17 9.14
C ARG A 169 -13.37 -0.16 9.57
N ILE A 170 -12.65 0.87 10.01
CA ILE A 170 -11.39 0.78 10.74
C ILE A 170 -11.58 1.43 12.11
N LEU A 171 -10.97 0.84 13.14
CA LEU A 171 -10.99 1.38 14.50
C LEU A 171 -9.56 1.47 15.03
N ARG A 172 -9.26 2.50 15.84
CA ARG A 172 -7.93 2.72 16.41
C ARG A 172 -7.37 1.48 17.11
N ASP A 173 -8.22 0.76 17.86
CA ASP A 173 -7.77 -0.39 18.65
C ASP A 173 -7.70 -1.69 17.84
N ARG A 174 -8.52 -1.82 16.79
CA ARG A 174 -8.60 -3.03 15.96
C ARG A 174 -7.66 -3.00 14.76
N ASN A 175 -7.48 -1.82 14.16
CA ASN A 175 -6.73 -1.59 12.94
C ASN A 175 -5.78 -0.39 13.13
N PRO A 176 -4.86 -0.44 14.10
CA PRO A 176 -4.08 0.73 14.52
C PRO A 176 -3.29 1.35 13.37
N LEU A 177 -2.60 0.54 12.56
CA LEU A 177 -1.82 1.05 11.43
C LEU A 177 -2.72 1.69 10.36
N ALA A 178 -3.80 1.01 9.96
CA ALA A 178 -4.72 1.57 8.95
C ALA A 178 -5.37 2.87 9.46
N PHE A 179 -5.78 2.90 10.73
CA PHE A 179 -6.34 4.08 11.36
C PHE A 179 -5.33 5.24 11.39
N GLU A 180 -4.07 4.96 11.70
CA GLU A 180 -3.00 5.95 11.69
C GLU A 180 -2.76 6.51 10.28
N ILE A 181 -2.65 5.66 9.26
CA ILE A 181 -2.48 6.08 7.86
C ILE A 181 -3.60 7.05 7.45
N ALA A 182 -4.86 6.63 7.62
CA ALA A 182 -6.02 7.44 7.23
C ALA A 182 -6.08 8.76 8.02
N SER A 183 -5.92 8.70 9.34
CA SER A 183 -6.02 9.89 10.21
C SER A 183 -4.90 10.90 9.93
N ARG A 184 -3.68 10.41 9.71
CA ARG A 184 -2.52 11.26 9.40
C ARG A 184 -2.73 11.97 8.06
N GLU A 185 -3.10 11.24 7.03
CA GLU A 185 -3.33 11.78 5.69
C GLU A 185 -4.44 12.84 5.67
N LEU A 186 -5.57 12.54 6.31
CA LEU A 186 -6.67 13.50 6.47
C LEU A 186 -6.24 14.73 7.28
N GLY A 187 -5.51 14.52 8.38
CA GLY A 187 -5.02 15.60 9.22
C GLY A 187 -4.07 16.55 8.49
N HIS A 188 -3.19 16.03 7.63
CA HIS A 188 -2.36 16.85 6.76
C HIS A 188 -3.21 17.64 5.76
N PHE A 189 -4.14 16.98 5.07
CA PHE A 189 -5.02 17.65 4.11
C PHE A 189 -5.79 18.81 4.75
N ILE A 190 -6.38 18.60 5.94
CA ILE A 190 -7.11 19.65 6.67
C ILE A 190 -6.17 20.82 7.03
N ARG A 191 -4.99 20.55 7.62
CA ARG A 191 -4.02 21.59 7.98
C ARG A 191 -3.59 22.43 6.79
N ASP A 192 -3.34 21.81 5.65
CA ASP A 192 -2.91 22.51 4.44
C ASP A 192 -4.01 23.48 3.94
N HIS A 193 -5.28 23.11 4.13
CA HIS A 193 -6.43 23.95 3.77
C HIS A 193 -6.86 24.93 4.86
N GLU A 194 -6.49 24.72 6.12
CA GLU A 194 -6.66 25.70 7.20
C GLU A 194 -5.58 26.79 7.12
N ALA A 195 -4.36 26.44 6.73
CA ALA A 195 -3.27 27.38 6.50
C ALA A 195 -3.48 28.25 5.25
N GLY A 196 -4.13 27.71 4.22
CA GLY A 196 -4.58 28.45 3.03
C GLY A 196 -6.02 28.95 3.18
N ARG A 197 -6.23 30.22 3.58
CA ARG A 197 -7.56 30.85 3.75
C ARG A 197 -8.59 30.42 2.70
N ASN A 198 -9.48 29.48 3.05
CA ASN A 198 -10.83 29.26 2.49
C ASN A 198 -11.56 28.19 3.32
N HIS A 199 -11.89 28.54 4.57
CA HIS A 199 -12.53 27.64 5.55
C HIS A 199 -13.91 27.12 5.10
N GLU A 200 -14.64 27.86 4.27
CA GLU A 200 -15.99 27.50 3.81
C GLU A 200 -15.99 26.42 2.70
N ASN A 201 -14.96 26.38 1.84
CA ASN A 201 -14.88 25.40 0.75
C ASN A 201 -14.37 24.03 1.22
N THR A 202 -13.50 23.99 2.22
CA THR A 202 -12.90 22.72 2.71
C THR A 202 -13.90 21.87 3.46
N VAL A 203 -14.70 22.48 4.33
CA VAL A 203 -15.81 21.81 5.02
C VAL A 203 -16.87 21.42 4.01
N SER A 204 -17.27 22.30 3.09
CA SER A 204 -18.24 21.96 2.04
C SER A 204 -17.76 20.82 1.13
N CYS A 205 -16.47 20.75 0.79
CA CYS A 205 -15.88 19.72 -0.07
C CYS A 205 -15.80 18.35 0.63
N LEU A 206 -15.35 18.32 1.89
CA LEU A 206 -15.37 17.11 2.71
C LEU A 206 -16.82 16.63 2.98
N PHE A 207 -17.74 17.55 3.28
CA PHE A 207 -19.16 17.20 3.48
C PHE A 207 -19.87 16.81 2.18
N SER A 208 -19.48 17.33 1.02
CA SER A 208 -20.00 16.87 -0.27
C SER A 208 -19.46 15.48 -0.65
N MET A 209 -18.19 15.20 -0.36
CA MET A 209 -17.58 13.87 -0.59
C MET A 209 -18.13 12.78 0.36
N LEU A 210 -18.68 13.18 1.51
CA LEU A 210 -19.29 12.28 2.49
C LEU A 210 -20.82 12.08 2.29
N LYS A 211 -21.42 12.73 1.29
CA LYS A 211 -22.87 12.68 0.99
C LYS A 211 -23.22 11.91 -0.29
N SER A 212 -22.23 11.51 -1.10
CA SER A 212 -22.35 10.58 -2.23
C SER A 212 -22.14 9.15 -1.78
#